data_AF-A0A1G8LHN0-F1
#
_entry.id   AF-A0A1G8LHN0-F1
#
_cell.length_a   1.000
_cell.length_b   1.000
_cell.length_c   1.000
_cell.angle_alpha   90.00
_cell.angle_beta   90.00
_cell.angle_gamma   90.00
#
_symmetry.space_group_name_H-M   'P 1'
#
loop_
_entity.id
_entity.type
_entity.pdbx_description
1 polymer ?
#
loop_
_entity_poly.entity_id
_entity_poly.type
_entity_poly.pdbx_seq_one_letter_code
_entity_poly.pdbx_strand_id
1 'polypeptide(L)' 'MQAIQLTVEHRQAMDGGYCRIEGLPETLFMVPEQIRQLARQLNEIANDADQGERGTRQYPED' A
#
# COMPACT_ATOMS: atom_id res chain seq x y z
N MET A 1 4.65 -16.26 8.64
CA MET A 1 4.27 -16.06 7.22
C MET A 1 4.82 -14.72 6.78
N GLN A 2 5.33 -14.60 5.56
CA GLN A 2 5.86 -13.34 5.04
C GLN A 2 4.71 -12.42 4.62
N ALA A 3 4.83 -11.13 4.92
CA ALA A 3 3.91 -10.11 4.45
C ALA A 3 4.03 -9.95 2.92
N ILE A 4 2.93 -9.60 2.25
CA ILE A 4 2.99 -9.23 0.84
C ILE A 4 3.78 -7.92 0.77
N GLN A 5 4.85 -7.89 -0.03
CA GLN A 5 5.60 -6.67 -0.29
C GLN A 5 4.93 -5.94 -1.47
N LEU A 6 4.54 -4.70 -1.25
CA LEU A 6 3.90 -3.83 -2.23
C LEU A 6 4.89 -2.75 -2.65
N THR A 7 4.89 -2.41 -3.94
CA THR A 7 5.58 -1.23 -4.45
C THR A 7 4.54 -0.18 -4.79
N VAL A 8 4.69 1.03 -4.24
CA VAL A 8 3.68 2.07 -4.33
C VAL A 8 4.31 3.34 -4.88
N GLU A 9 3.73 3.89 -5.94
CA GLU A 9 4.08 5.20 -6.46
C GLU A 9 3.09 6.25 -5.94
N HIS A 10 3.56 7.13 -5.06
CA HIS A 10 2.80 8.26 -4.52
C HIS A 10 2.89 9.48 -5.42
N ARG A 11 1.74 10.10 -5.70
CA ARG A 11 1.59 11.27 -6.56
C ARG A 11 0.67 12.29 -5.88
N GLN A 12 0.81 13.54 -6.31
CA GLN A 12 -0.02 14.65 -5.86
C GLN A 12 -0.85 15.16 -7.04
N ALA A 13 -2.16 15.27 -6.83
CA ALA A 13 -3.09 15.94 -7.73
C ALA A 13 -3.58 17.24 -7.08
N MET A 14 -4.42 18.00 -7.80
CA MET A 14 -4.99 19.26 -7.28
C MET A 14 -6.00 19.02 -6.14
N ASP A 15 -6.57 17.81 -6.05
CA ASP A 15 -7.61 17.40 -5.11
C ASP A 15 -7.10 16.52 -3.96
N GLY A 16 -5.84 16.08 -3.98
CA GLY A 16 -5.24 15.28 -2.92
C GLY A 16 -4.10 14.38 -3.39
N GLY A 17 -3.55 13.63 -2.44
CA GLY A 17 -2.61 12.55 -2.74
C GLY A 17 -3.34 11.36 -3.38
N TYR A 18 -2.70 10.72 -4.35
CA TYR A 18 -3.17 9.46 -4.92
C TYR A 18 -1.98 8.56 -5.18
N CYS A 19 -2.21 7.25 -5.23
CA CYS A 19 -1.14 6.28 -5.38
C CYS A 19 -1.48 5.18 -6.40
N ARG A 20 -0.44 4.65 -7.05
CA ARG A 20 -0.49 3.42 -7.83
C ARG A 20 0.17 2.32 -7.01
N ILE A 21 -0.59 1.26 -6.70
CA ILE A 21 -0.12 0.12 -5.89
C ILE A 21 0.16 -1.06 -6.83
N GLU A 22 1.37 -1.59 -6.77
CA GLU A 22 1.82 -2.77 -7.51
C GLU A 22 2.15 -3.92 -6.56
N GLY A 23 1.97 -5.16 -7.04
CA GLY A 23 2.21 -6.37 -6.24
C GLY A 23 0.94 -6.95 -5.59
N LEU A 24 -0.20 -6.27 -5.73
CA LEU A 24 -1.50 -6.85 -5.38
C LEU A 24 -1.90 -7.91 -6.42
N PRO A 25 -2.18 -9.14 -6.01
CA PRO A 25 -2.59 -10.19 -6.92
C PRO A 25 -4.12 -10.16 -7.12
N GLU A 26 -4.59 -10.42 -8.35
CA GLU A 26 -6.00 -10.24 -8.75
C GLU A 26 -6.98 -11.12 -7.96
N THR A 27 -6.59 -12.35 -7.61
CA THR A 27 -7.41 -13.25 -6.80
C THR A 27 -6.49 -14.17 -5.98
N LEU A 28 -6.68 -14.20 -4.66
CA LEU A 28 -5.99 -15.13 -3.78
C LEU A 28 -6.85 -15.60 -2.62
N PHE A 29 -6.55 -16.82 -2.18
CA PHE A 29 -6.98 -17.31 -0.88
C PHE A 29 -6.05 -16.73 0.18
N MET A 30 -6.62 -15.96 1.11
CA MET A 30 -5.91 -15.40 2.25
C MET A 30 -6.51 -15.91 3.55
N VAL A 31 -5.66 -16.26 4.51
CA VAL A 31 -6.11 -16.50 5.88
C VAL A 31 -6.42 -15.17 6.59
N PRO A 32 -7.28 -15.15 7.63
CA PRO A 32 -7.66 -13.91 8.30
C PRO A 32 -6.49 -13.03 8.81
N GLU A 33 -5.36 -13.64 9.16
CA GLU A 33 -4.15 -12.91 9.55
C GLU A 33 -3.54 -12.13 8.39
N GLN A 34 -3.41 -12.74 7.21
CA GLN A 34 -2.90 -12.08 6.00
C GLN A 34 -3.80 -10.91 5.59
N ILE A 35 -5.12 -11.08 5.69
CA ILE A 35 -6.09 -10.01 5.42
C ILE A 35 -5.83 -8.82 6.35
N ARG A 36 -5.62 -9.07 7.65
CA ARG A 36 -5.35 -8.00 8.63
C ARG A 36 -4.00 -7.31 8.39
N GLN A 37 -2.97 -8.05 7.99
CA GLN A 37 -1.67 -7.47 7.64
C GLN A 37 -1.78 -6.59 6.39
N LEU A 38 -2.42 -7.08 5.33
CA LEU A 38 -2.64 -6.32 4.11
C LEU A 38 -3.48 -5.06 4.39
N ALA A 39 -4.55 -5.17 5.17
CA ALA A 39 -5.38 -4.02 5.53
C ALA A 39 -4.58 -2.93 6.27
N ARG A 40 -3.64 -3.32 7.14
CA ARG A 40 -2.76 -2.36 7.84
C ARG A 40 -1.84 -1.64 6.86
N GLN A 41 -1.20 -2.37 5.94
CA GLN A 41 -0.35 -1.76 4.91
C GLN A 41 -1.13 -0.81 4.01
N LEU A 42 -2.34 -1.20 3.57
CA LEU A 42 -3.19 -0.34 2.75
C LEU A 42 -3.59 0.96 3.48
N ASN A 43 -3.87 0.86 4.79
CA ASN A 43 -4.14 2.06 5.60
C ASN A 43 -2.90 2.95 5.75
N GLU A 44 -1.71 2.36 5.91
CA GLU A 44 -0.44 3.10 5.96
C GLU A 44 -0.19 3.85 4.65
N ILE A 45 -0.35 3.16 3.51
CA ILE A 45 -0.26 3.76 2.17
C ILE A 45 -1.24 4.94 2.00
N ALA A 46 -2.49 4.79 2.44
CA ALA A 46 -3.48 5.85 2.36
C ALA A 46 -3.08 7.06 3.22
N ASN A 47 -2.62 6.82 4.45
CA ASN A 47 -2.18 7.88 5.36
C ASN A 47 -0.97 8.65 4.80
N ASP A 48 -0.02 7.95 4.17
CA ASP A 48 1.16 8.57 3.57
C ASP A 48 0.76 9.47 2.37
N ALA A 49 -0.15 8.99 1.53
CA ALA A 49 -0.69 9.77 0.42
C ALA A 49 -1.38 11.06 0.93
N ASP A 50 -2.22 10.95 1.97
CA ASP A 50 -2.89 12.08 2.61
C ASP A 50 -1.90 13.07 3.25
N GLN A 51 -0.78 12.58 3.78
CA GLN A 51 0.27 13.39 4.41
C GLN A 51 1.21 14.07 3.40
N GLY A 52 1.05 13.81 2.11
CA GLY A 52 1.82 14.49 1.07
C GLY A 52 3.01 13.70 0.54
N GLU A 53 3.08 12.40 0.81
CA GLU A 53 4.17 11.53 0.33
C GLU A 53 4.29 11.55 -1.21
N ARG A 54 5.51 11.35 -1.73
CA ARG A 54 5.79 11.40 -3.16
C ARG A 54 6.85 10.39 -3.57
N GLY A 55 6.74 9.91 -4.80
CA GLY A 55 7.72 8.98 -5.37
C GLY A 55 7.42 7.54 -5.00
N THR A 56 8.38 6.65 -5.27
CA THR A 56 8.19 5.21 -5.10
C THR A 56 8.67 4.75 -3.73
N ARG A 57 7.82 4.00 -3.02
CA ARG A 57 8.11 3.37 -1.72
C ARG A 57 7.71 1.89 -1.71
N GLN A 58 8.27 1.15 -0.77
CA GLN A 58 7.92 -0.25 -0.52
C GLN A 58 7.20 -0.39 0.82
N TYR A 59 6.21 -1.29 0.87
CA TYR A 59 5.42 -1.58 2.07
C TYR A 59 5.35 -3.10 2.30
N PRO A 60 5.66 -3.61 3.52
CA PRO A 60 6.27 -2.85 4.61
C PRO A 60 7.67 -2.38 4.21
N GLU A 61 8.15 -1.29 4.82
CA GLU A 61 9.56 -0.89 4.70
C GLU A 61 10.44 -2.01 5.30
N ASP A 62 11.55 -2.35 4.61
CA ASP A 62 12.52 -3.36 5.07
C ASP A 62 13.25 -2.94 6.35
#